data_AF-A0A538KHB8-F1
#
_entry.id   AF-A0A538KHB8-F1
#
_cell.length_a   1.000
_cell.length_b   1.000
_cell.length_c   1.000
_cell.angle_alpha   90.00
_cell.angle_beta   90.00
_cell.angle_gamma   90.00
#
_symmetry.space_group_name_H-M   'P 1'
#
loop_
_entity.id
_entity.type
_entity.pdbx_description
1 polymer ?
#
loop_
_entity_poly.entity_id
_entity_poly.type
_entity_poly.pdbx_seq_one_letter_code
_entity_poly.pdbx_strand_id
1 'polypeptide(L)'
;MGVFFIDTSGGQVATLRQLVEAGVADGRTPPPRPWLRIQGTGDASTMWYAVLRRRERGIYLGALALRHQPHHERLLAEGWEEVPIEEIGAGFQAT
;
A
#
# COMPACT_ATOMS: atom_id res chain seq x y z
N MET A 1 -9.30 -3.55 8.23
CA MET A 1 -8.81 -4.87 7.81
C MET A 1 -8.96 -4.96 6.30
N GLY A 2 -7.92 -5.33 5.56
CA GLY A 2 -8.04 -5.45 4.12
C GLY A 2 -6.71 -5.69 3.41
N VAL A 3 -6.82 -5.77 2.08
CA VAL A 3 -5.67 -5.82 1.16
C VAL A 3 -5.28 -4.41 0.72
N PHE A 4 -3.97 -4.18 0.60
CA PHE A 4 -3.40 -2.93 0.10
C PHE A 4 -2.84 -3.12 -1.30
N PHE A 5 -2.87 -2.04 -2.08
CA PHE A 5 -2.30 -1.94 -3.41
C PHE A 5 -1.37 -0.74 -3.47
N ILE A 6 -0.36 -0.82 -4.34
CA ILE A 6 0.57 0.26 -4.63
C ILE A 6 0.53 0.58 -6.12
N ASP A 7 0.46 1.87 -6.45
CA ASP A 7 0.78 2.37 -7.78
C ASP A 7 2.29 2.28 -7.97
N THR A 8 2.75 1.36 -8.81
CA THR A 8 4.19 1.15 -9.04
C THR A 8 4.88 2.33 -9.75
N SER A 9 4.12 3.27 -10.31
CA SER A 9 4.64 4.44 -11.03
C SER A 9 4.78 5.65 -10.11
N GLY A 10 3.76 5.92 -9.28
CA GLY A 10 3.70 7.10 -8.42
C GLY A 10 3.90 6.84 -6.93
N GLY A 11 3.90 5.58 -6.49
CA GLY A 11 4.12 5.19 -5.09
C GLY A 11 2.93 5.45 -4.16
N GLN A 12 1.77 5.81 -4.70
CA GLN A 12 0.52 5.91 -3.94
C GLN A 12 0.08 4.54 -3.46
N VAL A 13 -0.53 4.50 -2.28
CA VAL A 13 -1.08 3.28 -1.69
C VAL A 13 -2.56 3.48 -1.40
N ALA A 14 -3.35 2.44 -1.65
CA ALA A 14 -4.77 2.43 -1.36
C ALA A 14 -5.27 1.02 -1.03
N THR A 15 -6.38 0.94 -0.32
CA THR A 15 -7.14 -0.31 -0.16
C THR A 15 -7.99 -0.59 -1.40
N LEU A 16 -8.43 -1.85 -1.61
CA LEU A 16 -9.36 -2.17 -2.69
C LEU A 16 -10.62 -1.29 -2.65
N ARG A 17 -11.17 -1.09 -1.45
CA ARG A 17 -12.36 -0.27 -1.23
C ARG A 17 -12.14 1.16 -1.74
N GLN A 18 -11.03 1.78 -1.36
CA GLN A 18 -10.70 3.15 -1.80
C GLN A 18 -10.50 3.25 -3.31
N LEU A 19 -9.90 2.23 -3.94
CA LEU A 19 -9.77 2.19 -5.40
C LEU A 19 -11.14 2.06 -6.10
N VAL A 20 -12.07 1.33 -5.51
CA VAL A 20 -13.46 1.24 -6.02
C VAL A 20 -14.20 2.56 -5.83
N GLU A 21 -14.09 3.17 -4.65
CA GLU A 21 -14.68 4.49 -4.36
C GLU A 21 -14.13 5.57 -5.31
N ALA A 22 -12.86 5.48 -5.71
CA ALA A 22 -12.22 6.36 -6.68
C ALA A 22 -12.52 6.02 -8.15
N GLY A 23 -13.29 4.96 -8.43
CA GLY A 23 -13.60 4.51 -9.80
C GLY A 23 -12.41 3.89 -10.57
N VAL A 24 -11.30 3.57 -9.88
CA VAL A 24 -10.12 2.93 -10.47
C VAL A 24 -10.32 1.42 -10.64
N ALA A 25 -11.09 0.80 -9.74
CA ALA A 25 -11.39 -0.63 -9.76
C ALA A 25 -12.90 -0.89 -9.71
N ASP A 26 -13.34 -2.03 -10.23
CA ASP A 26 -14.75 -2.46 -10.21
C ASP A 26 -15.09 -3.36 -9.00
N GLY A 27 -14.08 -3.75 -8.21
CA GLY A 27 -14.21 -4.65 -7.06
C GLY A 27 -14.46 -6.12 -7.41
N ARG A 28 -14.56 -6.46 -8.69
CA ARG A 28 -14.77 -7.82 -9.21
C ARG A 28 -13.49 -8.41 -9.78
N THR A 29 -12.68 -7.56 -10.39
CA THR A 29 -11.38 -7.91 -10.98
C THR A 29 -10.25 -7.22 -10.22
N PRO A 30 -9.01 -7.72 -10.31
CA PRO A 30 -7.85 -7.01 -9.78
C PRO A 30 -7.78 -5.59 -10.37
N PRO A 31 -7.39 -4.58 -9.58
CA PRO A 31 -7.16 -3.23 -10.09
C PRO A 31 -6.24 -3.23 -11.33
N PRO A 32 -6.49 -2.35 -12.30
CA PRO A 32 -5.66 -2.27 -13.49
C PRO A 32 -4.25 -1.78 -13.15
N ARG A 33 -3.28 -2.08 -14.03
CA ARG A 33 -1.93 -1.49 -13.93
C ARG A 33 -2.04 0.05 -13.93
N PRO A 34 -1.17 0.77 -13.21
CA PRO A 34 0.01 0.29 -12.48
C PRO A 34 -0.25 -0.25 -11.06
N TRP A 35 -1.52 -0.37 -10.63
CA TRP A 35 -1.84 -0.83 -9.28
C TRP A 35 -1.54 -2.32 -9.11
N LEU A 36 -0.62 -2.63 -8.18
CA LEU A 36 -0.28 -3.99 -7.81
C LEU A 36 -0.58 -4.27 -6.35
N ARG A 37 -1.06 -5.49 -6.07
CA ARG A 37 -1.33 -5.93 -4.70
C ARG A 37 -0.04 -6.02 -3.91
N ILE A 38 -0.01 -5.41 -2.74
CA ILE A 38 1.03 -5.62 -1.74
C ILE A 38 0.81 -7.00 -1.13
N GLN A 39 1.85 -7.84 -1.14
CA GLN A 39 1.78 -9.18 -0.58
C GLN A 39 1.60 -9.12 0.94
N GLY A 40 0.65 -9.89 1.47
CA GLY A 40 0.30 -9.85 2.89
C GLY A 40 -1.05 -10.52 3.18
N THR A 41 -1.42 -10.54 4.46
CA THR A 41 -2.69 -11.11 4.91
C THR A 41 -3.87 -10.28 4.38
N GLY A 42 -5.00 -10.92 4.10
CA GLY A 42 -6.19 -10.25 3.58
C GLY A 42 -6.94 -9.40 4.62
N ASP A 43 -6.56 -9.53 5.88
CA ASP A 43 -7.22 -8.94 7.05
C ASP A 43 -6.32 -7.92 7.77
N ALA A 44 -5.22 -7.49 7.16
CA ALA A 44 -4.28 -6.56 7.77
C ALA A 44 -4.94 -5.25 8.24
N SER A 45 -4.60 -4.82 9.45
CA SER A 45 -5.04 -3.55 10.05
C SER A 45 -3.84 -2.62 10.24
N THR A 46 -3.97 -1.35 9.85
CA THR A 46 -2.89 -0.34 9.99
C THR A 46 -2.52 -0.05 11.44
N MET A 47 -3.35 -0.47 12.40
CA MET A 47 -3.04 -0.45 13.83
C MET A 47 -1.86 -1.37 14.20
N TRP A 48 -1.75 -2.52 13.52
CA TRP A 48 -0.72 -3.53 13.81
C TRP A 48 0.29 -3.69 12.68
N TYR A 49 -0.10 -3.38 11.45
CA TYR A 49 0.74 -3.51 10.26
C TYR A 49 1.16 -2.14 9.76
N ALA A 50 2.44 -2.01 9.44
CA ALA A 50 3.00 -0.93 8.64
C ALA A 50 2.87 -1.29 7.16
N VAL A 51 2.31 -0.38 6.37
CA VAL A 51 2.41 -0.44 4.91
C VAL A 51 3.64 0.35 4.52
N LEU A 52 4.56 -0.30 3.84
CA LEU A 52 5.86 0.26 3.49
C LEU A 52 5.96 0.42 1.98
N ARG A 53 6.65 1.45 1.52
CA ARG A 53 7.06 1.62 0.12
C ARG A 53 8.55 1.83 0.01
N ARG A 54 9.13 1.44 -1.13
CA ARG A 54 10.50 1.77 -1.49
C ARG A 54 10.60 1.96 -2.99
N ARG A 55 11.33 3.00 -3.42
CA ARG A 55 11.64 3.20 -4.84
C ARG A 55 12.88 2.41 -5.23
N GLU A 56 12.74 1.54 -6.22
CA GLU A 56 13.81 0.68 -6.74
C GLU A 56 13.80 0.77 -8.26
N ARG A 57 14.92 1.16 -8.88
CA ARG A 57 15.11 1.19 -10.34
C ARG A 57 13.97 1.87 -11.13
N GLY A 58 13.42 2.95 -10.57
CA GLY A 58 12.38 3.75 -11.23
C GLY A 58 10.94 3.27 -10.99
N ILE A 59 10.72 2.20 -10.23
CA ILE A 59 9.38 1.74 -9.80
C ILE A 59 9.25 1.75 -8.28
N TYR A 60 8.02 1.80 -7.78
CA TYR A 60 7.71 1.64 -6.38
C TYR A 60 7.35 0.18 -6.06
N LEU A 61 7.98 -0.35 -5.02
CA LEU A 61 7.67 -1.63 -4.40
C LEU A 61 6.89 -1.39 -3.12
N GLY A 62 5.93 -2.26 -2.82
CA GLY A 62 5.16 -2.23 -1.57
C GLY A 62 5.44 -3.45 -0.71
N ALA A 63 5.47 -3.26 0.60
CA ALA A 63 5.60 -4.33 1.59
C ALA A 63 4.62 -4.11 2.75
N LEU A 64 4.30 -5.20 3.45
CA LEU A 64 3.47 -5.19 4.65
C LEU A 64 4.24 -5.89 5.77
N ALA A 65 4.40 -5.23 6.90
CA ALA A 65 5.14 -5.76 8.05
C ALA A 65 4.39 -5.49 9.36
N LEU A 66 4.49 -6.37 10.34
CA LEU A 66 4.00 -6.09 11.70
C LEU A 66 4.87 -5.00 12.34
N ARG A 67 4.22 -3.97 12.89
CA ARG A 67 4.85 -2.86 13.61
C ARG A 67 5.62 -3.38 14.82
N HIS A 68 6.69 -2.69 15.17
CA HIS A 68 7.52 -2.99 16.35
C HIS A 68 8.04 -4.44 16.41
N GLN A 69 8.27 -5.04 15.24
CA GLN A 69 8.93 -6.34 15.10
C GLN A 69 10.27 -6.18 14.38
N PRO A 70 11.26 -7.07 14.60
CA PRO A 70 12.58 -6.97 13.97
C PRO A 70 12.54 -6.86 12.43
N HIS A 71 11.57 -7.50 11.79
CA HIS A 71 11.41 -7.41 10.34
C HIS A 71 11.05 -5.99 9.88
N HIS A 72 10.19 -5.29 10.63
CA HIS A 72 9.82 -3.91 10.34
C HIS A 72 11.02 -2.97 10.49
N GLU A 73 11.78 -3.09 11.60
CA GLU A 73 13.00 -2.31 11.83
C GLU A 73 14.05 -2.53 10.74
N ARG A 74 14.22 -3.78 10.31
CA ARG A 74 15.12 -4.12 9.21
C ARG A 74 14.69 -3.45 7.90
N LEU A 75 13.41 -3.45 7.56
CA LEU A 75 12.93 -2.79 6.35
C LEU A 75 13.19 -1.28 6.41
N LEU A 76 12.92 -0.63 7.54
CA LEU A 76 13.25 0.80 7.72
C LEU A 76 14.75 1.06 7.53
N ALA A 77 15.61 0.23 8.14
CA ALA A 77 17.06 0.33 7.98
C ALA A 77 17.54 0.10 6.54
N GLU A 78 16.82 -0.72 5.77
CA GLU A 78 17.05 -0.96 4.34
C GLU A 78 16.50 0.17 3.43
N GLY A 79 15.98 1.27 4.01
CA GLY A 79 15.48 2.42 3.26
C GLY A 79 14.05 2.25 2.75
N TRP A 80 13.26 1.37 3.38
CA TRP A 80 11.81 1.40 3.20
C TRP A 80 11.19 2.52 4.01
N GLU A 81 10.20 3.18 3.43
CA GLU A 81 9.45 4.25 4.06
C GLU A 81 8.08 3.73 4.48
N GLU A 82 7.69 4.00 5.72
CA GLU A 82 6.31 3.76 6.12
C GLU A 82 5.40 4.79 5.45
N VAL A 83 4.32 4.31 4.84
CA VAL A 83 3.26 5.16 4.29
C VAL A 83 2.36 5.60 5.43
N PRO A 84 2.28 6.91 5.74
CA PRO A 84 1.40 7.41 6.77
C PRO A 84 -0.07 7.05 6.48
N ILE A 85 -0.86 6.81 7.52
CA ILE A 85 -2.25 6.35 7.36
C ILE A 85 -3.08 7.39 6.59
N GLU A 86 -2.81 8.66 6.84
CA GLU A 86 -3.39 9.82 6.17
C GLU A 86 -3.05 9.90 4.67
N GLU A 87 -1.96 9.28 4.21
CA GLU A 87 -1.59 9.20 2.79
C GLU A 87 -2.28 8.03 2.06
N ILE A 88 -2.80 7.03 2.80
CA ILE A 88 -3.44 5.85 2.21
C ILE A 88 -4.79 6.26 1.60
N GLY A 89 -4.85 6.28 0.27
CA GLY A 89 -6.00 6.73 -0.51
C GLY A 89 -6.09 8.26 -0.68
N ALA A 90 -5.11 9.03 -0.20
CA ALA A 90 -5.14 10.50 -0.25
C ALA A 90 -5.11 11.07 -1.68
N GLY A 91 -4.52 10.34 -2.63
CA GLY A 91 -4.48 10.76 -4.04
C GLY A 91 -5.83 10.75 -4.76
N PHE A 92 -6.90 10.35 -4.08
CA PHE A 92 -8.24 10.19 -4.64
C PHE A 92 -9.31 11.03 -3.93
N GLN A 93 -8.93 12.00 -3.09
CA GLN A 93 -9.88 12.86 -2.39
C GLN A 93 -10.87 13.48 -3.39
N ALA A 94 -12.16 13.23 -3.15
CA ALA A 94 -13.26 13.78 -3.94
C ALA A 94 -13.22 15.31 -3.89
N THR A 95 -13.33 15.94 -5.05
CA THR A 95 -13.70 17.37 -5.17
C THR A 95 -15.12 17.58 -4.68
#